data_AF-A0A838MZS7-F1
#
_entry.id   AF-A0A838MZS7-F1
#
_cell.length_a   1.000
_cell.length_b   1.000
_cell.length_c   1.000
_cell.angle_alpha   90.00
_cell.angle_beta   90.00
_cell.angle_gamma   90.00
#
_symmetry.space_group_name_H-M   'P 1'
#
loop_
_entity.id
_entity.type
_entity.pdbx_description
1 polymer ?
#
loop_
_entity_poly.entity_id
_entity_poly.type
_entity_poly.pdbx_seq_one_letter_code
_entity_poly.pdbx_strand_id
1 'polypeptide(L)'
;MTNKQTNGTARVFYDCTKCPAYCCSIYDRVQVTKRDLNRLAKYFSVSVETATKRYTKMWGKERVLRRKSDPVLGESCQFLDHETRGCTIYHGRPNVCREYPARPRCSYYDVLQFERTQQDDTDVLPLFQLTFRKTENGKS
;
A
#
# COMPACT_ATOMS: atom_id res chain seq x y z
N MET A 1 -25.34 25.49 28.79
CA MET A 1 -24.35 24.43 29.04
C MET A 1 -24.26 23.59 27.77
N THR A 2 -23.26 23.86 26.94
CA THR A 2 -23.08 23.22 25.63
C THR A 2 -22.53 21.81 25.81
N ASN A 3 -23.30 20.82 25.38
CA ASN A 3 -22.93 19.41 25.42
C ASN A 3 -21.88 19.14 24.33
N LYS A 4 -20.66 18.80 24.75
CA LYS A 4 -19.49 18.60 23.90
C LYS A 4 -19.57 17.21 23.27
N GLN A 5 -19.86 17.15 21.97
CA GLN A 5 -19.81 15.92 21.19
C GLN A 5 -18.41 15.30 21.28
N THR A 6 -18.29 14.13 21.92
CA THR A 6 -17.10 13.30 21.88
C THR A 6 -17.05 12.58 20.53
N ASN A 7 -16.26 13.13 19.61
CA ASN A 7 -16.00 12.54 18.32
C ASN A 7 -15.04 11.34 18.51
N GLY A 8 -15.59 10.17 18.88
CA GLY A 8 -14.82 8.96 19.13
C GLY A 8 -14.21 8.43 17.83
N THR A 9 -12.89 8.58 17.67
CA THR A 9 -12.18 8.00 16.53
C THR A 9 -12.26 6.48 16.62
N ALA A 10 -12.66 5.81 15.53
CA ALA A 10 -12.76 4.35 15.50
C ALA A 10 -11.43 3.69 15.91
N ARG A 11 -11.49 2.71 16.81
CA ARG A 11 -10.32 1.98 17.32
C ARG A 11 -9.62 1.22 16.18
N VAL A 12 -8.32 1.45 15.99
CA VAL A 12 -7.49 0.77 14.99
C VAL A 12 -6.86 -0.50 15.60
N PHE A 13 -6.85 -1.60 14.83
CA PHE A 13 -6.37 -2.93 15.28
C PHE A 13 -5.18 -3.45 14.47
N TYR A 14 -4.42 -2.55 13.85
CA TYR A 14 -3.19 -2.90 13.13
C TYR A 14 -2.10 -1.88 13.44
N ASP A 15 -0.84 -2.29 13.29
CA ASP A 15 0.32 -1.42 13.44
C ASP A 15 1.16 -1.47 12.17
N CYS A 16 1.14 -0.38 11.38
CA CYS A 16 1.91 -0.28 10.16
C CYS A 16 3.42 -0.32 10.39
N THR A 17 3.90 0.04 11.59
CA THR A 17 5.34 0.05 11.92
C THR A 17 5.87 -1.35 12.25
N LYS A 18 4.97 -2.30 12.52
CA LYS A 18 5.29 -3.71 12.80
C LYS A 18 4.99 -4.65 11.63
N CYS A 19 4.56 -4.08 10.51
CA CYS A 19 4.21 -4.78 9.29
C CYS A 19 5.39 -4.78 8.31
N PRO A 20 5.66 -5.85 7.56
CA PRO A 20 6.74 -5.90 6.56
C PRO A 20 6.47 -5.07 5.28
N ALA A 21 5.56 -4.10 5.35
CA ALA A 21 5.06 -3.27 4.27
C ALA A 21 4.19 -3.98 3.23
N TYR A 22 3.26 -4.82 3.67
CA TYR A 22 2.30 -5.51 2.78
C TYR A 22 1.56 -4.56 1.82
N CYS A 23 1.21 -3.34 2.26
CA CYS A 23 0.56 -2.34 1.40
C CYS A 23 1.41 -1.91 0.19
N CYS A 24 2.74 -2.05 0.28
CA CYS A 24 3.67 -1.74 -0.81
C CYS A 24 3.94 -2.92 -1.74
N SER A 25 3.64 -4.16 -1.33
CA SER A 25 4.05 -5.36 -2.07
C SER A 25 2.89 -6.24 -2.56
N ILE A 26 1.72 -6.17 -1.93
CA ILE A 26 0.59 -7.06 -2.28
C ILE A 26 -0.13 -6.61 -3.56
N TYR A 27 -0.19 -5.30 -3.81
CA TYR A 27 -0.89 -4.79 -4.98
C TYR A 27 0.06 -4.60 -6.16
N ASP A 28 -0.11 -5.43 -7.19
CA ASP A 28 0.66 -5.30 -8.43
C ASP A 28 0.40 -3.98 -9.16
N ARG A 29 -0.79 -3.41 -8.95
CA ARG A 29 -1.28 -2.23 -9.66
C ARG A 29 -1.83 -1.21 -8.68
N VAL A 30 -0.98 -0.31 -8.23
CA VAL A 30 -1.41 0.90 -7.50
C VAL A 30 -1.72 1.98 -8.52
N GLN A 31 -3.00 2.14 -8.88
CA GLN A 31 -3.45 3.16 -9.81
C GLN A 31 -3.18 4.56 -9.28
N VAL A 32 -2.75 5.47 -10.17
CA VAL A 32 -2.53 6.88 -9.87
C VAL A 32 -3.35 7.77 -10.78
N THR A 33 -4.10 8.68 -10.17
CA THR A 33 -4.88 9.73 -10.83
C THR A 33 -4.03 10.96 -11.11
N LYS A 34 -4.58 11.91 -11.88
CA LYS A 34 -3.95 13.24 -12.07
C LYS A 34 -3.72 13.97 -10.73
N ARG A 35 -4.62 13.80 -9.77
CA ARG A 35 -4.48 14.39 -8.43
C ARG A 35 -3.33 13.75 -7.65
N ASP A 36 -3.15 12.44 -7.79
CA ASP A 36 -2.00 11.74 -7.19
C ASP A 36 -0.67 12.20 -7.80
N LEU A 37 -0.63 12.40 -9.13
CA LEU A 37 0.56 12.94 -9.80
C LEU A 37 0.92 14.34 -9.30
N ASN A 38 -0.05 15.23 -9.11
CA ASN A 38 0.18 16.55 -8.52
C ASN A 38 0.74 16.45 -7.10
N ARG A 39 0.27 15.50 -6.29
CA ARG A 39 0.79 15.28 -4.93
C ARG A 39 2.23 14.75 -4.94
N LEU A 40 2.53 13.80 -5.82
CA LEU A 40 3.90 13.28 -5.99
C LEU A 40 4.84 14.40 -6.45
N ALA A 41 4.43 15.18 -7.45
CA ALA A 41 5.19 16.32 -7.96
C ALA A 41 5.50 17.33 -6.85
N LYS A 42 4.48 17.70 -6.06
CA LYS A 42 4.65 18.60 -4.91
C LYS A 42 5.58 18.01 -3.84
N TYR A 43 5.43 16.73 -3.51
CA TYR A 43 6.25 16.07 -2.49
C TYR A 43 7.74 16.09 -2.86
N PHE A 44 8.06 15.82 -4.12
CA PHE A 44 9.44 15.79 -4.62
C PHE A 44 9.94 17.14 -5.13
N SER A 45 9.12 18.19 -5.09
CA SER A 45 9.44 19.51 -5.65
C SER A 45 9.89 19.46 -7.11
N VAL A 46 9.18 18.68 -7.93
CA VAL A 46 9.42 18.53 -9.38
C VAL A 46 8.17 18.85 -10.19
N SER A 47 8.31 18.99 -11.52
CA SER A 47 7.15 19.13 -12.39
C SER A 47 6.28 17.86 -12.44
N VAL A 48 4.99 18.02 -12.73
CA VAL A 48 4.05 16.89 -12.88
C VAL A 48 4.51 15.92 -13.96
N GLU A 49 5.05 16.44 -15.07
CA GLU A 49 5.63 15.63 -16.14
C GLU A 49 6.82 14.79 -15.64
N THR A 50 7.72 15.42 -14.89
CA THR A 50 8.88 14.74 -14.29
C THR A 50 8.43 13.65 -13.33
N ALA A 51 7.50 13.95 -12.42
CA ALA A 51 6.94 12.98 -11.49
C ALA A 51 6.25 11.82 -12.22
N THR A 52 5.49 12.13 -13.28
CA THR A 52 4.83 11.13 -14.12
C THR A 52 5.84 10.18 -14.75
N LYS A 53 6.91 10.71 -15.36
CA LYS A 53 7.95 9.90 -16.03
C LYS A 53 8.76 9.06 -15.05
N ARG A 54 9.20 9.67 -13.94
CA ARG A 54 10.08 9.03 -12.94
C ARG A 54 9.36 7.97 -12.13
N TYR A 55 8.16 8.25 -11.66
CA TYR A 55 7.53 7.45 -10.61
C TYR A 55 6.38 6.55 -11.10
N THR A 56 5.94 6.68 -12.35
CA THR A 56 4.79 5.91 -12.84
C THR A 56 5.09 5.24 -14.17
N LYS A 57 4.28 4.24 -14.52
CA LYS A 57 4.25 3.60 -15.84
C LYS A 57 2.81 3.40 -16.29
N MET A 58 2.60 3.26 -17.59
CA MET A 58 1.31 2.82 -18.13
C MET A 58 1.20 1.30 -18.02
N TRP A 59 0.01 0.83 -17.64
CA TRP A 59 -0.38 -0.57 -17.63
C TRP A 59 -1.76 -0.67 -18.30
N GLY A 60 -1.79 -1.12 -19.55
CA GLY A 60 -3.01 -1.04 -20.37
C GLY A 60 -3.50 0.42 -20.47
N LYS A 61 -4.73 0.67 -20.01
CA LYS A 61 -5.34 2.02 -20.00
C LYS A 61 -5.10 2.80 -18.70
N GLU A 62 -4.47 2.18 -17.71
CA GLU A 62 -4.25 2.77 -16.38
C GLU A 62 -2.82 3.24 -16.21
N ARG A 63 -2.64 4.26 -15.38
CA ARG A 63 -1.32 4.66 -14.90
C ARG A 63 -1.13 4.11 -13.50
N VAL A 64 0.01 3.46 -13.27
CA VAL A 64 0.33 2.82 -11.99
C VAL A 64 1.69 3.24 -11.48
N LEU A 65 1.91 3.15 -10.17
CA LEU A 65 3.25 3.32 -9.59
C LEU A 65 4.22 2.28 -10.15
N ARG A 66 5.50 2.68 -10.30
CA ARG A 66 6.57 1.73 -10.57
C ARG A 66 6.88 0.88 -9.34
N ARG A 67 7.35 -0.34 -9.61
CA ARG A 67 7.82 -1.31 -8.64
C ARG A 67 9.31 -1.57 -8.84
N LYS A 68 9.94 -2.15 -7.83
CA LYS A 68 11.33 -2.61 -7.81
C LYS A 68 11.41 -3.97 -7.11
N SER A 69 12.49 -4.70 -7.37
CA SER A 69 12.79 -5.94 -6.64
C SER A 69 12.88 -5.66 -5.13
N ASP A 70 12.29 -6.54 -4.33
CA ASP A 70 12.30 -6.50 -2.87
C ASP A 70 12.85 -7.83 -2.35
N PRO A 71 13.95 -7.84 -1.59
CA PRO A 71 14.54 -9.10 -1.10
C PRO A 71 13.62 -9.88 -0.15
N VAL A 72 12.63 -9.21 0.45
CA VAL A 72 11.75 -9.82 1.46
C VAL A 72 10.45 -10.34 0.84
N LEU A 73 9.82 -9.56 -0.04
CA LEU A 73 8.50 -9.85 -0.61
C LEU A 73 8.52 -10.02 -2.14
N GLY A 74 9.70 -10.22 -2.74
CA GLY A 74 9.92 -10.41 -4.17
C GLY A 74 9.91 -9.12 -4.97
N GLU A 75 8.79 -8.38 -4.95
CA GLU A 75 8.67 -7.06 -5.56
C GLU A 75 7.88 -6.10 -4.67
N SER A 76 8.25 -4.83 -4.66
CA SER A 76 7.56 -3.79 -3.89
C SER A 76 7.43 -2.49 -4.67
N CYS A 77 6.60 -1.58 -4.17
CA CYS A 77 6.54 -0.20 -4.63
C CYS A 77 7.95 0.43 -4.59
N GLN A 78 8.31 1.20 -5.61
CA GLN A 78 9.63 1.84 -5.66
C GLN A 78 9.97 2.72 -4.44
N PHE A 79 8.94 3.21 -3.75
CA PHE A 79 9.04 4.10 -2.59
C PHE A 79 9.12 3.35 -1.25
N LEU A 80 9.17 2.02 -1.27
CA LEU A 80 9.48 1.27 -0.07
C LEU A 80 10.96 1.43 0.27
N ASP A 81 11.25 1.78 1.50
CA ASP A 81 12.59 1.67 2.07
C ASP A 81 12.81 0.21 2.50
N HIS A 82 13.87 -0.43 1.99
CA HIS A 82 14.08 -1.86 2.23
C HIS A 82 14.61 -2.17 3.64
N GLU A 83 15.24 -1.20 4.29
CA GLU A 83 15.84 -1.37 5.63
C GLU A 83 14.79 -1.13 6.70
N THR A 84 14.15 0.03 6.66
CA THR A 84 13.15 0.43 7.66
C THR A 84 11.78 -0.19 7.41
N ARG A 85 11.55 -0.74 6.21
CA ARG A 85 10.23 -1.18 5.72
C ARG A 85 9.18 -0.07 5.74
N GLY A 86 9.61 1.20 5.74
CA GLY A 86 8.76 2.38 5.72
C GLY A 86 8.49 2.89 4.30
N CYS A 87 7.34 3.56 4.10
CA CYS A 87 7.09 4.28 2.85
C CYS A 87 7.80 5.64 2.87
N THR A 88 8.75 5.85 1.96
CA THR A 88 9.54 7.10 1.86
C THR A 88 8.75 8.31 1.41
N ILE A 89 7.50 8.10 0.96
CA ILE A 89 6.58 9.16 0.53
C ILE A 89 5.31 9.21 1.39
N TYR A 90 5.35 8.83 2.67
CA TYR A 90 4.16 8.66 3.50
C TYR A 90 3.15 9.82 3.40
N HIS A 91 3.61 11.07 3.39
CA HIS A 91 2.78 12.27 3.23
C HIS A 91 2.49 12.66 1.77
N GLY A 92 3.22 12.11 0.80
CA GLY A 92 3.02 12.24 -0.65
C GLY A 92 2.21 11.10 -1.29
N ARG A 93 1.79 10.10 -0.51
CA ARG A 93 1.11 8.89 -0.97
C ARG A 93 -0.10 9.17 -1.89
N PRO A 94 -0.31 8.34 -2.93
CA PRO A 94 -1.57 8.30 -3.68
C PRO A 94 -2.76 7.97 -2.79
N ASN A 95 -3.98 8.26 -3.25
CA ASN A 95 -5.21 8.01 -2.49
C ASN A 95 -5.37 6.54 -2.10
N VAL A 96 -5.14 5.61 -3.03
CA VAL A 96 -5.21 4.16 -2.76
C VAL A 96 -4.34 3.77 -1.55
N CYS A 97 -3.14 4.32 -1.46
CA CYS A 97 -2.21 4.05 -0.35
C CYS A 97 -2.58 4.76 0.96
N ARG A 98 -3.33 5.87 0.91
CA ARG A 98 -3.83 6.58 2.10
C ARG A 98 -5.06 5.92 2.68
N GLU A 99 -5.93 5.45 1.78
CA GLU A 99 -7.17 4.82 2.15
C GLU A 99 -6.90 3.44 2.74
N TYR A 100 -5.90 2.71 2.26
CA TYR A 100 -5.55 1.39 2.79
C TYR A 100 -5.33 1.39 4.32
N PRO A 101 -5.90 0.40 5.06
CA PRO A 101 -6.72 -0.73 4.60
C PRO A 101 -8.23 -0.42 4.47
N ALA A 102 -8.61 0.85 4.54
CA ALA A 102 -9.97 1.41 4.46
C ALA A 102 -10.92 0.94 5.57
N ARG A 103 -10.39 0.24 6.56
CA ARG A 103 -11.12 -0.39 7.66
C ARG A 103 -10.28 -0.32 8.95
N PRO A 104 -10.90 -0.50 10.13
CA PRO A 104 -10.16 -0.55 11.40
C PRO A 104 -9.18 -1.71 11.54
N ARG A 105 -9.34 -2.77 10.74
CA ARG A 105 -8.47 -3.96 10.69
C ARG A 105 -7.78 -4.07 9.33
N CYS A 106 -6.59 -4.64 9.33
CA CYS A 106 -5.85 -4.99 8.12
C CYS A 106 -5.72 -6.52 8.04
N SER A 107 -6.38 -7.15 7.07
CA SER A 107 -6.42 -8.63 6.97
C SER A 107 -5.03 -9.26 6.87
N TYR A 108 -4.09 -8.61 6.18
CA TYR A 108 -2.72 -9.11 6.04
C TYR A 108 -1.91 -9.00 7.32
N TYR A 109 -2.14 -7.93 8.10
CA TYR A 109 -1.55 -7.81 9.42
C TYR A 109 -2.15 -8.82 10.40
N ASP A 110 -3.47 -9.05 10.32
CA ASP A 110 -4.15 -10.05 11.14
C ASP A 110 -3.57 -11.45 10.92
N VAL A 111 -3.36 -11.86 9.65
CA VAL A 111 -2.72 -13.13 9.32
C VAL A 111 -1.27 -13.20 9.83
N LEU A 112 -0.49 -12.13 9.67
CA LEU A 112 0.87 -12.06 10.22
C LEU A 112 0.90 -12.27 11.74
N GLN A 113 0.00 -11.60 12.47
CA GLN A 113 -0.06 -11.75 13.92
C GLN A 113 -0.55 -13.14 14.33
N PHE A 114 -1.52 -13.69 13.60
CA PHE A 114 -2.01 -15.04 13.82
C PHE A 114 -0.89 -16.08 13.67
N GLU A 115 -0.18 -16.07 12.55
CA GLU A 115 0.90 -17.04 12.28
C GLU A 115 2.05 -16.93 13.30
N ARG A 116 2.50 -15.71 13.60
CA ARG A 116 3.52 -15.48 14.63
C ARG A 116 3.10 -16.02 16.00
N THR A 117 1.83 -15.88 16.35
CA THR A 117 1.30 -16.39 17.63
C THR A 117 1.17 -17.91 17.63
N GLN A 118 0.69 -18.51 16.53
CA GLN A 118 0.53 -19.96 16.44
C GLN A 118 1.87 -20.71 16.46
N GLN A 119 2.89 -20.12 15.85
CA GLN A 119 4.21 -20.72 15.73
C GLN A 119 5.18 -20.27 16.84
N ASP A 120 4.76 -19.31 17.68
CA ASP A 120 5.61 -18.66 18.69
C ASP A 120 6.94 -18.13 18.12
N ASP A 121 6.88 -17.59 16.90
CA ASP A 121 8.06 -17.16 16.14
C ASP A 121 7.77 -15.83 15.44
N THR A 122 8.55 -14.80 15.79
CA THR A 122 8.42 -13.45 15.22
C THR A 122 8.95 -13.33 13.80
N ASP A 123 9.79 -14.26 13.35
CA ASP A 123 10.42 -14.22 12.03
C ASP A 123 9.55 -14.85 10.95
N VAL A 124 8.42 -15.45 11.34
CA VAL A 124 7.40 -15.92 10.40
C VAL A 124 6.90 -14.77 9.54
N LEU A 125 7.00 -14.98 8.22
CA LEU A 125 6.59 -14.03 7.20
C LEU A 125 5.64 -14.68 6.19
N PRO A 126 4.33 -14.46 6.33
CA PRO A 126 3.36 -14.90 5.34
C PRO A 126 3.58 -14.22 3.99
N LEU A 127 3.66 -15.01 2.92
CA LEU A 127 3.69 -14.57 1.53
C LEU A 127 2.28 -14.67 0.93
N PHE A 128 1.77 -13.56 0.40
CA PHE A 128 0.44 -13.51 -0.21
C PHE A 128 0.55 -13.47 -1.73
N GLN A 129 -0.04 -14.48 -2.39
CA GLN A 129 -0.16 -14.50 -3.85
C GLN A 129 -1.63 -14.29 -4.24
N LEU A 130 -1.91 -13.20 -4.96
CA LEU A 130 -3.23 -12.92 -5.51
C LEU A 130 -3.31 -13.45 -6.94
N THR A 131 -4.17 -14.44 -7.17
CA THR A 131 -4.40 -15.03 -8.50
C THR A 131 -5.80 -14.73 -8.99
N PHE A 132 -5.90 -14.06 -10.14
CA PHE A 132 -7.17 -13.82 -10.80
C PHE A 132 -7.57 -15.05 -11.61
N ARG A 133 -8.52 -15.84 -11.10
CA ARG A 133 -9.12 -16.93 -11.86
C ARG A 133 -10.05 -16.32 -12.91
N LYS A 134 -9.79 -16.58 -14.20
CA LYS A 134 -10.77 -16.27 -15.25
C LYS A 134 -12.01 -17.12 -14.97
N THR A 135 -13.13 -16.50 -14.65
CA THR A 135 -14.41 -17.19 -14.78
C THR A 135 -14.68 -17.30 -16.29
N GLU A 136 -14.72 -18.52 -16.81
CA GLU A 136 -15.29 -18.79 -18.11
C GLU A 136 -16.76 -18.37 -18.07
N ASN A 137 -17.05 -17.11 -18.39
CA ASN A 137 -18.33 -16.57 -18.83
C ASN A 137 -18.23 -15.05 -18.91
N GLY A 138 -18.01 -14.53 -20.11
CA GLY A 138 -17.97 -13.11 -20.40
C GLY A 138 -17.56 -12.88 -21.84
N LYS A 139 -18.43 -13.32 -22.77
CA LYS A 139 -18.39 -12.92 -24.18
C LYS A 139 -18.26 -11.39 -24.27
N SER A 140 -17.41 -10.98 -25.21
CA SER A 140 -17.23 -9.61 -25.70
C SER A 140 -18.53 -8.89 -26.01
#